data_AF-A0A956L0M4-F1
#
_entry.id   AF-A0A956L0M4-F1
#
_cell.length_a   1.000
_cell.length_b   1.000
_cell.length_c   1.000
_cell.angle_alpha   90.00
_cell.angle_beta   90.00
_cell.angle_gamma   90.00
#
_symmetry.space_group_name_H-M   'P 1'
#
loop_
_entity.id
_entity.type
_entity.pdbx_description
1 polymer ?
#
loop_
_entity_poly.entity_id
_entity_poly.type
_entity_poly.pdbx_seq_one_letter_code
_entity_poly.pdbx_strand_id
1 'polypeptide(L)'
;YELPGNLAAEIAREGLPWSTILTADYCVDAQGEHIECDTGAPYAAGVLATRAYLIANKGRFNLSRAKLMLETFACRIYPMEHTIQPPLDKPTLIPMFRAEGEEDQTVEEAQGGFGNGVGCYFCHSQFGAHAQLFVKFDAEGLWRQDATGQQNPYDELGRSFDGLYTSHMHDPYEAAEETAQVFGQQVANLREAGEVIADNELFPQCTVKNLVAHAFDLKAGATDDISAELVEGLAERITTDEPDPGIAQYVLGVFTDERVIRAAVAP
;
A
#
# COMPACT_ATOMS: atom_id res chain seq x y z
N TYR A 1 -8.21 11.08 15.09
CA TYR A 1 -7.35 10.23 14.25
C TYR A 1 -6.90 11.06 13.06
N GLU A 2 -6.41 12.28 13.31
CA GLU A 2 -6.28 13.32 12.27
C GLU A 2 -4.89 13.38 11.64
N LEU A 3 -3.91 12.62 12.16
CA LEU A 3 -2.51 12.73 11.75
C LEU A 3 -2.29 12.63 10.22
N PRO A 4 -2.95 11.72 9.48
CA PRO A 4 -2.82 11.70 8.01
C PRO A 4 -3.31 12.98 7.34
N GLY A 5 -4.43 13.52 7.81
CA GLY A 5 -5.03 14.75 7.27
C GLY A 5 -4.20 15.98 7.59
N ASN A 6 -3.64 16.05 8.79
CA ASN A 6 -2.74 17.13 9.20
C ASN A 6 -1.45 17.13 8.36
N LEU A 7 -0.86 15.95 8.11
CA LEU A 7 0.32 15.82 7.24
C LEU A 7 0.01 16.26 5.81
N ALA A 8 -1.10 15.79 5.24
CA ALA A 8 -1.52 16.22 3.90
C ALA A 8 -1.77 17.73 3.81
N ALA A 9 -2.38 18.32 4.86
CA ALA A 9 -2.60 19.75 4.96
C ALA A 9 -1.30 20.55 5.05
N GLU A 10 -0.32 20.06 5.82
CA GLU A 10 1.02 20.67 5.89
C GLU A 10 1.71 20.63 4.51
N ILE A 11 1.77 19.46 3.88
CA ILE A 11 2.39 19.28 2.56
C ILE A 11 1.81 20.27 1.55
N ALA A 12 0.48 20.41 1.51
CA ALA A 12 -0.18 21.36 0.63
C ALA A 12 0.09 22.82 0.99
N ARG A 13 0.10 23.17 2.29
CA ARG A 13 0.29 24.53 2.79
C ARG A 13 1.71 25.05 2.58
N GLU A 14 2.69 24.21 2.87
CA GLU A 14 4.11 24.54 2.80
C GLU A 14 4.71 24.27 1.41
N GLY A 15 3.93 23.66 0.50
CA GLY A 15 4.38 23.34 -0.85
C GLY A 15 5.48 22.27 -0.87
N LEU A 16 5.43 21.32 0.07
CA LEU A 16 6.38 20.22 0.14
C LEU A 16 6.16 19.25 -1.04
N PRO A 17 7.20 18.49 -1.43
CA PRO A 17 7.05 17.44 -2.43
C PRO A 17 5.96 16.44 -2.04
N TRP A 18 5.16 15.99 -3.02
CA TRP A 18 4.04 15.11 -2.72
C TRP A 18 4.48 13.74 -2.17
N SER A 19 5.68 13.28 -2.55
CA SER A 19 6.34 12.09 -1.98
C SER A 19 6.37 12.08 -0.45
N THR A 20 6.44 13.27 0.19
CA THR A 20 6.44 13.47 1.64
C THR A 20 5.26 12.78 2.34
N ILE A 21 4.14 12.55 1.64
CA ILE A 21 2.98 11.84 2.20
C ILE A 21 3.32 10.40 2.63
N LEU A 22 4.35 9.79 2.01
CA LEU A 22 4.86 8.46 2.31
C LEU A 22 6.21 8.48 3.04
N THR A 23 7.03 9.50 2.79
CA THR A 23 8.43 9.53 3.24
C THR A 23 8.69 10.39 4.48
N ALA A 24 7.70 11.15 4.95
CA ALA A 24 7.85 11.93 6.17
C ALA A 24 8.25 11.03 7.36
N ASP A 25 9.29 11.44 8.07
CA ASP A 25 9.80 10.79 9.28
C ASP A 25 9.20 11.37 10.56
N TYR A 26 8.12 12.14 10.43
CA TYR A 26 7.37 12.79 11.49
C TYR A 26 5.86 12.70 11.25
N CYS A 27 5.09 13.01 12.29
CA CYS A 27 3.65 13.22 12.21
C CYS A 27 3.32 14.69 12.54
N VAL A 28 2.11 15.12 12.19
CA VAL A 28 1.68 16.51 12.37
C VAL A 28 0.46 16.57 13.27
N ASP A 29 0.56 17.34 14.35
CA ASP A 29 -0.54 17.50 15.29
C ASP A 29 -1.62 18.49 14.78
N ALA A 30 -2.66 18.72 15.58
CA ALA A 30 -3.77 19.60 15.20
C ALA A 30 -3.39 21.09 15.20
N GLN A 31 -2.22 21.45 15.75
CA GLN A 31 -1.67 22.81 15.74
C GLN A 31 -0.75 23.03 14.53
N GLY A 32 -0.40 21.96 13.81
CA GLY A 32 0.53 21.99 12.69
C GLY A 32 1.99 21.83 13.12
N GLU A 33 2.24 21.33 14.33
CA GLU A 33 3.59 21.08 14.85
C GLU A 33 4.02 19.64 14.55
N HIS A 34 5.32 19.47 14.32
CA HIS A 34 5.93 18.14 14.13
C HIS A 34 6.01 17.39 15.46
N ILE A 35 5.55 16.14 15.46
CA ILE A 35 5.52 15.25 16.61
C ILE A 35 6.01 13.86 16.22
N GLU A 36 6.38 13.05 17.23
CA GLU A 36 6.55 11.62 17.03
C GLU A 36 5.23 10.96 16.62
N CYS A 37 5.31 10.00 15.70
CA CYS A 37 4.13 9.26 15.26
C CYS A 37 3.59 8.34 16.36
N ASP A 38 2.27 8.17 16.35
CA ASP A 38 1.53 7.58 17.47
C ASP A 38 1.57 6.04 17.55
N THR A 39 2.30 5.38 16.66
CA THR A 39 2.35 3.92 16.55
C THR A 39 3.38 3.26 17.46
N GLY A 40 4.39 4.00 17.91
CA GLY A 40 5.51 3.46 18.70
C GLY A 40 6.50 2.61 17.88
N ALA A 41 6.39 2.61 16.54
CA ALA A 41 7.39 2.02 15.67
C ALA A 41 8.73 2.77 15.80
N PRO A 42 9.89 2.11 15.62
CA PRO A 42 11.20 2.77 15.65
C PRO A 42 11.48 3.62 14.39
N TYR A 43 10.47 3.83 13.55
CA TYR A 43 10.52 4.59 12.31
C TYR A 43 9.16 5.25 12.06
N ALA A 44 9.13 6.21 11.13
CA ALA A 44 7.91 6.77 10.55
C ALA A 44 7.94 6.58 9.03
N ALA A 45 6.76 6.55 8.41
CA ALA A 45 6.54 6.28 6.99
C ALA A 45 5.33 7.09 6.50
N GLY A 46 5.36 8.40 6.77
CA GLY A 46 4.27 9.33 6.51
C GLY A 46 2.92 8.80 7.00
N VAL A 47 1.91 8.82 6.13
CA VAL A 47 0.56 8.37 6.48
C VAL A 47 0.47 6.88 6.80
N LEU A 48 1.35 6.04 6.21
CA LEU A 48 1.29 4.58 6.34
C LEU A 48 1.62 4.12 7.77
N ALA A 49 2.50 4.85 8.46
CA ALA A 49 2.88 4.57 9.85
C ALA A 49 2.09 5.41 10.88
N THR A 50 0.87 5.84 10.54
CA THR A 50 -0.06 6.45 11.51
C THR A 50 -1.05 5.42 12.05
N ARG A 51 -1.46 5.54 13.31
CA ARG A 51 -2.51 4.64 13.86
C ARG A 51 -3.83 4.76 13.12
N ALA A 52 -4.14 5.96 12.62
CA ALA A 52 -5.36 6.21 11.84
C ALA A 52 -5.42 5.31 10.60
N TYR A 53 -4.35 5.28 9.81
CA TYR A 53 -4.25 4.40 8.65
C TYR A 53 -4.30 2.92 9.04
N LEU A 54 -3.51 2.54 10.05
CA LEU A 54 -3.37 1.14 10.45
C LEU A 54 -4.66 0.55 11.02
N ILE A 55 -5.45 1.34 11.77
CA ILE A 55 -6.73 0.89 12.32
C ILE A 55 -7.81 0.85 11.25
N ALA A 56 -7.92 1.90 10.43
CA ALA A 56 -8.96 1.99 9.40
C ALA A 56 -8.85 0.87 8.37
N ASN A 57 -7.63 0.40 8.11
CA ASN A 57 -7.34 -0.58 7.06
C ASN A 57 -6.93 -1.95 7.62
N LYS A 58 -7.24 -2.27 8.89
CA LYS A 58 -6.88 -3.59 9.45
C LYS A 58 -7.68 -4.72 8.80
N GLY A 59 -7.06 -5.88 8.66
CA GLY A 59 -7.69 -7.06 8.06
C GLY A 59 -6.84 -8.31 8.28
N ARG A 60 -7.47 -9.47 8.17
CA ARG A 60 -6.79 -10.78 8.28
C ARG A 60 -5.59 -10.82 7.33
N PHE A 61 -4.49 -11.43 7.77
CA PHE A 61 -3.20 -11.45 7.05
C PHE A 61 -2.69 -10.07 6.60
N ASN A 62 -3.09 -8.98 7.26
CA ASN A 62 -2.82 -7.60 6.84
C ASN A 62 -3.30 -7.28 5.39
N LEU A 63 -4.29 -8.02 4.87
CA LEU A 63 -4.71 -7.89 3.48
C LEU A 63 -5.23 -6.48 3.13
N SER A 64 -5.99 -5.89 4.04
CA SER A 64 -6.56 -4.57 3.79
C SER A 64 -5.50 -3.47 3.82
N ARG A 65 -4.47 -3.56 4.66
CA ARG A 65 -3.40 -2.56 4.75
C ARG A 65 -2.56 -2.53 3.48
N ALA A 66 -2.02 -3.68 3.08
CA ALA A 66 -1.19 -3.76 1.88
C ALA A 66 -1.98 -3.45 0.60
N LYS A 67 -3.24 -3.90 0.50
CA LYS A 67 -4.12 -3.53 -0.62
C LYS A 67 -4.29 -2.02 -0.72
N LEU A 68 -4.71 -1.35 0.37
CA LEU A 68 -4.99 0.08 0.32
C LEU A 68 -3.73 0.92 0.11
N MET A 69 -2.56 0.47 0.58
CA MET A 69 -1.28 1.10 0.28
C MET A 69 -1.06 1.18 -1.24
N LEU A 70 -1.18 0.05 -1.94
CA LEU A 70 -0.94 0.00 -3.39
C LEU A 70 -2.06 0.67 -4.19
N GLU A 71 -3.32 0.48 -3.82
CA GLU A 71 -4.45 1.12 -4.51
C GLU A 71 -4.37 2.65 -4.43
N THR A 72 -3.99 3.18 -3.27
CA THR A 72 -3.96 4.63 -3.04
C THR A 72 -2.77 5.30 -3.69
N PHE A 73 -1.58 4.68 -3.61
CA PHE A 73 -0.33 5.34 -3.95
C PHE A 73 0.35 4.83 -5.24
N ALA A 74 -0.05 3.66 -5.75
CA ALA A 74 0.46 3.13 -7.01
C ALA A 74 -0.65 2.77 -8.01
N CYS A 75 -1.92 2.89 -7.60
CA CYS A 75 -3.09 2.55 -8.40
C CYS A 75 -2.98 1.13 -8.97
N ARG A 76 -2.50 0.20 -8.14
CA ARG A 76 -2.31 -1.21 -8.47
C ARG A 76 -3.20 -2.10 -7.60
N ILE A 77 -3.66 -3.18 -8.22
CA ILE A 77 -4.44 -4.25 -7.61
C ILE A 77 -3.73 -5.58 -7.85
N TYR A 78 -4.08 -6.60 -7.06
CA TYR A 78 -3.55 -7.94 -7.26
C TYR A 78 -4.45 -8.79 -8.17
N PRO A 79 -3.89 -9.69 -9.00
CA PRO A 79 -2.46 -9.83 -9.26
C PRO A 79 -1.91 -8.66 -10.09
N MET A 80 -0.68 -8.26 -9.79
CA MET A 80 0.09 -7.26 -10.54
C MET A 80 0.91 -7.91 -11.65
N GLU A 81 1.37 -7.10 -12.60
CA GLU A 81 2.31 -7.52 -13.61
C GLU A 81 3.61 -8.02 -12.96
N HIS A 82 4.10 -9.19 -13.39
CA HIS A 82 5.31 -9.82 -12.82
C HIS A 82 6.57 -8.97 -12.98
N THR A 83 6.60 -8.08 -13.97
CA THR A 83 7.70 -7.15 -14.20
C THR A 83 7.72 -6.00 -13.21
N ILE A 84 6.57 -5.67 -12.62
CA ILE A 84 6.46 -4.64 -11.58
C ILE A 84 6.73 -5.30 -10.23
N GLN A 85 5.94 -6.32 -9.87
CA GLN A 85 6.15 -7.10 -8.65
C GLN A 85 6.40 -8.57 -9.01
N PRO A 86 7.65 -9.04 -8.90
CA PRO A 86 7.94 -10.47 -8.98
C PRO A 86 7.19 -11.25 -7.89
N PRO A 87 6.64 -12.44 -8.20
CA PRO A 87 6.04 -13.30 -7.19
C PRO A 87 7.12 -13.85 -6.25
N LEU A 88 6.81 -13.93 -4.96
CA LEU A 88 7.62 -14.70 -4.00
C LEU A 88 7.63 -16.18 -4.37
N ASP A 89 8.77 -16.84 -4.13
CA ASP A 89 8.89 -18.27 -4.36
C ASP A 89 7.90 -19.07 -3.50
N LYS A 90 7.26 -20.10 -4.10
CA LYS A 90 6.27 -20.95 -3.38
C LYS A 90 6.76 -21.42 -2.00
N PRO A 91 7.99 -21.93 -1.81
CA PRO A 91 8.45 -22.40 -0.50
C PRO A 91 8.49 -21.32 0.59
N THR A 92 8.64 -20.05 0.22
CA THR A 92 8.61 -18.91 1.14
C THR A 92 7.23 -18.76 1.79
N LEU A 93 6.16 -19.03 1.04
CA LEU A 93 4.79 -18.86 1.53
C LEU A 93 4.33 -20.02 2.41
N ILE A 94 3.39 -19.79 3.33
CA ILE A 94 2.72 -20.88 4.05
C ILE A 94 2.01 -21.84 3.08
N PRO A 95 1.88 -23.14 3.40
CA PRO A 95 1.41 -24.17 2.46
C PRO A 95 0.12 -23.82 1.73
N MET A 96 -0.84 -23.20 2.41
CA MET A 96 -2.14 -22.84 1.81
C MET A 96 -2.03 -21.84 0.65
N PHE A 97 -1.02 -20.97 0.66
CA PHE A 97 -0.81 -19.95 -0.37
C PHE A 97 0.10 -20.41 -1.51
N ARG A 98 0.54 -21.67 -1.49
CA ARG A 98 1.36 -22.26 -2.56
C ARG A 98 0.53 -22.82 -3.71
N ALA A 99 -0.79 -22.93 -3.51
CA ALA A 99 -1.67 -23.62 -4.43
C ALA A 99 -1.97 -22.81 -5.69
N GLU A 100 -1.74 -23.43 -6.86
CA GLU A 100 -2.19 -22.95 -8.18
C GLU A 100 -3.34 -23.79 -8.77
N GLY A 101 -3.56 -24.97 -8.20
CA GLY A 101 -4.61 -25.93 -8.54
C GLY A 101 -5.19 -26.63 -7.30
N GLU A 102 -6.23 -27.44 -7.49
CA GLU A 102 -6.77 -28.31 -6.42
C GLU A 102 -5.73 -29.32 -5.95
N GLU A 103 -4.89 -29.81 -6.87
CA GLU A 103 -3.81 -30.76 -6.63
C GLU A 103 -2.72 -30.24 -5.67
N ASP A 104 -2.58 -28.92 -5.55
CA ASP A 104 -1.60 -28.28 -4.67
C ASP A 104 -2.14 -28.01 -3.26
N GLN A 105 -3.45 -28.20 -3.02
CA GLN A 105 -4.09 -27.97 -1.72
C GLN A 105 -3.82 -29.13 -0.74
N THR A 106 -2.59 -29.14 -0.23
CA THR A 106 -2.05 -30.24 0.61
C THR A 106 -2.37 -30.13 2.11
N VAL A 107 -3.02 -29.06 2.56
CA VAL A 107 -3.37 -28.83 3.97
C VAL A 107 -4.87 -28.58 4.16
N GLU A 108 -5.44 -29.05 5.26
CA GLU A 108 -6.90 -28.99 5.53
C GLU A 108 -7.39 -27.54 5.59
N GLU A 109 -6.59 -26.61 6.10
CA GLU A 109 -6.89 -25.17 6.15
C GLU A 109 -6.99 -24.54 4.75
N ALA A 110 -6.37 -25.16 3.75
CA ALA A 110 -6.49 -24.77 2.34
C ALA A 110 -7.72 -25.40 1.67
N GLN A 111 -8.20 -26.54 2.17
CA GLN A 111 -9.33 -27.29 1.62
C GLN A 111 -10.66 -26.68 2.07
N GLY A 112 -11.33 -25.95 1.18
CA GLY A 112 -12.66 -25.37 1.47
C GLY A 112 -12.67 -24.12 2.35
N GLY A 113 -11.49 -23.55 2.66
CA GLY A 113 -11.37 -22.24 3.31
C GLY A 113 -12.00 -21.11 2.49
N PHE A 114 -12.68 -20.18 3.17
CA PHE A 114 -13.45 -19.09 2.56
C PHE A 114 -12.61 -18.27 1.57
N GLY A 115 -12.91 -18.34 0.27
CA GLY A 115 -12.23 -17.59 -0.79
C GLY A 115 -11.14 -18.36 -1.55
N ASN A 116 -10.87 -19.62 -1.19
CA ASN A 116 -9.87 -20.45 -1.86
C ASN A 116 -10.38 -20.93 -3.22
N GLY A 117 -10.24 -20.09 -4.24
CA GLY A 117 -10.16 -20.57 -5.62
C GLY A 117 -8.89 -21.40 -5.82
N VAL A 118 -8.78 -22.03 -6.97
CA VAL A 118 -7.60 -22.84 -7.33
C VAL A 118 -6.29 -22.03 -7.40
N GLY A 119 -6.34 -20.70 -7.58
CA GLY A 119 -5.15 -19.88 -7.84
C GLY A 119 -4.63 -19.02 -6.67
N CYS A 120 -4.60 -19.52 -5.43
CA CYS A 120 -4.17 -18.73 -4.26
C CYS A 120 -2.77 -18.11 -4.45
N TYR A 121 -1.85 -18.87 -5.04
CA TYR A 121 -0.48 -18.42 -5.27
C TYR A 121 -0.38 -17.16 -6.12
N PHE A 122 -1.22 -17.00 -7.15
CA PHE A 122 -1.14 -15.83 -8.05
C PHE A 122 -1.36 -14.51 -7.32
N CYS A 123 -2.28 -14.48 -6.37
CA CYS A 123 -2.49 -13.28 -5.55
C CYS A 123 -1.49 -13.25 -4.39
N HIS A 124 -1.37 -14.34 -3.63
CA HIS A 124 -0.63 -14.33 -2.37
C HIS A 124 0.89 -14.26 -2.51
N SER A 125 1.45 -14.63 -3.66
CA SER A 125 2.89 -14.50 -3.93
C SER A 125 3.34 -13.05 -4.03
N GLN A 126 2.49 -12.13 -4.49
CA GLN A 126 2.78 -10.70 -4.51
C GLN A 126 2.19 -10.01 -3.27
N PHE A 127 1.02 -10.47 -2.83
CA PHE A 127 0.38 -9.95 -1.64
C PHE A 127 1.26 -10.14 -0.40
N GLY A 128 1.80 -11.34 -0.22
CA GLY A 128 2.58 -11.73 0.95
C GLY A 128 3.79 -10.82 1.18
N ALA A 129 4.44 -10.37 0.11
CA ALA A 129 5.54 -9.42 0.20
C ALA A 129 5.09 -8.10 0.85
N HIS A 130 4.04 -7.48 0.33
CA HIS A 130 3.56 -6.19 0.84
C HIS A 130 2.88 -6.30 2.22
N ALA A 131 2.18 -7.41 2.49
CA ALA A 131 1.55 -7.68 3.77
C ALA A 131 2.55 -7.74 4.92
N GLN A 132 3.76 -8.21 4.62
CA GLN A 132 4.82 -8.45 5.61
C GLN A 132 5.24 -7.15 6.32
N LEU A 133 5.21 -6.03 5.61
CA LEU A 133 5.51 -4.69 6.13
C LEU A 133 4.63 -4.30 7.34
N PHE A 134 3.49 -4.97 7.53
CA PHE A 134 2.52 -4.67 8.58
C PHE A 134 2.49 -5.70 9.71
N VAL A 135 3.37 -6.71 9.70
CA VAL A 135 3.30 -7.86 10.62
C VAL A 135 3.47 -7.48 12.10
N LYS A 136 4.19 -6.38 12.36
CA LYS A 136 4.42 -5.87 13.72
C LYS A 136 3.31 -4.96 14.25
N PHE A 137 2.30 -4.61 13.44
CA PHE A 137 1.24 -3.70 13.88
C PHE A 137 -0.02 -4.43 14.29
N ASP A 138 -0.45 -4.24 15.54
CA ASP A 138 -1.66 -4.85 16.08
C ASP A 138 -2.96 -4.21 15.55
N ALA A 139 -4.10 -4.69 16.03
CA ALA A 139 -5.42 -4.23 15.63
C ALA A 139 -5.74 -2.78 16.07
N GLU A 140 -4.93 -2.20 16.96
CA GLU A 140 -4.98 -0.84 17.48
C GLU A 140 -3.95 0.08 16.80
N GLY A 141 -3.19 -0.47 15.85
CA GLY A 141 -2.16 0.23 15.07
C GLY A 141 -0.86 0.46 15.84
N LEU A 142 -0.64 -0.23 16.97
CA LEU A 142 0.60 -0.12 17.73
C LEU A 142 1.62 -1.13 17.22
N TRP A 143 2.87 -0.69 17.14
CA TRP A 143 3.99 -1.54 16.76
C TRP A 143 4.42 -2.41 17.96
N ARG A 144 4.68 -3.69 17.68
CA ARG A 144 4.92 -4.73 18.67
C ARG A 144 6.19 -5.50 18.31
N GLN A 145 7.29 -5.20 19.00
CA GLN A 145 8.58 -5.87 18.78
C GLN A 145 8.47 -7.40 18.88
N ASP A 146 7.61 -7.87 19.78
CA ASP A 146 7.36 -9.27 20.12
C ASP A 146 6.46 -10.01 19.11
N ALA A 147 5.93 -9.36 18.08
CA ALA A 147 5.09 -10.05 17.10
C ALA A 147 5.89 -11.13 16.35
N THR A 148 5.35 -12.33 16.28
CA THR A 148 6.00 -13.48 15.63
C THR A 148 5.53 -13.73 14.21
N GLY A 149 4.43 -13.09 13.79
CA GLY A 149 3.75 -13.34 12.52
C GLY A 149 3.16 -14.74 12.39
N GLN A 150 3.22 -15.59 13.41
CA GLN A 150 2.69 -16.96 13.36
C GLN A 150 1.17 -16.98 13.55
N GLN A 151 0.49 -17.90 12.86
CA GLN A 151 -0.94 -18.13 13.03
C GLN A 151 -1.22 -18.59 14.47
N ASN A 152 -2.20 -17.97 15.12
CA ASN A 152 -2.74 -18.51 16.35
C ASN A 152 -3.68 -19.69 16.01
N PRO A 153 -3.39 -20.93 16.45
CA PRO A 153 -4.21 -22.10 16.12
C PRO A 153 -5.59 -22.08 16.77
N TYR A 154 -5.83 -21.16 17.71
CA TYR A 154 -7.10 -21.02 18.43
C TYR A 154 -7.93 -19.81 17.97
N ASP A 155 -7.46 -19.05 17.00
CA ASP A 155 -8.14 -17.87 16.48
C ASP A 155 -8.50 -18.03 14.99
N GLU A 156 -9.21 -17.07 14.43
CA GLU A 156 -9.57 -17.07 13.02
C GLU A 156 -8.32 -17.11 12.12
N LEU A 157 -8.45 -17.79 10.98
CA LEU A 157 -7.40 -17.85 9.97
C LEU A 157 -6.96 -16.42 9.55
N GLY A 158 -5.66 -16.15 9.63
CA GLY A 158 -5.08 -14.82 9.38
C GLY A 158 -4.92 -13.94 10.61
N ARG A 159 -5.22 -14.45 11.81
CA ARG A 159 -4.93 -13.83 13.12
C ARG A 159 -3.71 -14.46 13.78
N SER A 160 -2.87 -13.59 14.35
CA SER A 160 -1.78 -13.98 15.24
C SER A 160 -2.17 -13.71 16.70
N PHE A 161 -1.21 -13.84 17.61
CA PHE A 161 -1.43 -13.62 19.03
C PHE A 161 -1.68 -12.14 19.36
N ASP A 162 -2.34 -11.86 20.48
CA ASP A 162 -2.46 -10.50 21.05
C ASP A 162 -2.96 -9.40 20.09
N GLY A 163 -3.92 -9.73 19.23
CA GLY A 163 -4.53 -8.76 18.30
C GLY A 163 -3.71 -8.51 17.03
N LEU A 164 -2.60 -9.23 16.82
CA LEU A 164 -1.78 -9.19 15.62
C LEU A 164 -2.38 -10.03 14.48
N TYR A 165 -1.73 -9.94 13.32
CA TYR A 165 -2.14 -10.63 12.11
C TYR A 165 -1.03 -11.56 11.61
N THR A 166 -1.44 -12.66 10.99
CA THR A 166 -0.53 -13.70 10.51
C THR A 166 0.25 -13.24 9.29
N SER A 167 1.53 -13.58 9.24
CA SER A 167 2.40 -13.45 8.06
C SER A 167 2.02 -14.44 6.97
N HIS A 168 2.38 -14.14 5.73
CA HIS A 168 2.31 -15.11 4.65
C HIS A 168 3.52 -16.05 4.60
N MET A 169 4.58 -15.76 5.36
CA MET A 169 5.85 -16.50 5.30
C MET A 169 5.77 -17.78 6.13
N HIS A 170 6.38 -18.83 5.60
CA HIS A 170 6.45 -20.14 6.24
C HIS A 170 7.54 -20.22 7.29
N ASP A 171 8.71 -19.62 7.03
CA ASP A 171 9.81 -19.60 7.99
C ASP A 171 9.44 -18.71 9.19
N PRO A 172 9.46 -19.23 10.43
CA PRO A 172 9.19 -18.46 11.64
C PRO A 172 10.01 -17.18 11.82
N TYR A 173 11.26 -17.17 11.33
CA TYR A 173 12.12 -16.00 11.41
C TYR A 173 11.65 -14.95 10.41
N GLU A 174 11.47 -15.31 9.13
CA GLU A 174 10.96 -14.40 8.11
C GLU A 174 9.56 -13.88 8.47
N ALA A 175 8.70 -14.75 9.02
CA ALA A 175 7.36 -14.39 9.46
C ALA A 175 7.37 -13.29 10.53
N ALA A 176 8.41 -13.25 11.38
CA ALA A 176 8.55 -12.26 12.43
C ALA A 176 9.24 -10.97 11.97
N GLU A 177 9.82 -10.89 10.77
CA GLU A 177 10.54 -9.71 10.28
C GLU A 177 9.64 -8.79 9.45
N GLU A 178 9.94 -7.49 9.43
CA GLU A 178 9.23 -6.53 8.55
C GLU A 178 9.84 -6.46 7.14
N THR A 179 10.95 -7.18 6.92
CA THR A 179 11.65 -7.20 5.64
C THR A 179 10.77 -7.79 4.55
N ALA A 180 10.76 -7.14 3.39
CA ALA A 180 9.86 -7.45 2.30
C ALA A 180 10.45 -7.06 0.94
N GLN A 181 9.67 -7.30 -0.11
CA GLN A 181 9.94 -6.77 -1.44
C GLN A 181 8.80 -5.85 -1.89
N VAL A 182 9.13 -4.68 -2.43
CA VAL A 182 8.20 -3.74 -3.06
C VAL A 182 8.73 -3.39 -4.44
N PHE A 183 7.93 -3.61 -5.47
CA PHE A 183 8.29 -3.41 -6.88
C PHE A 183 9.63 -4.03 -7.28
N GLY A 184 9.88 -5.24 -6.81
CA GLY A 184 11.13 -5.96 -7.06
C GLY A 184 12.29 -5.59 -6.15
N GLN A 185 12.19 -4.51 -5.36
CA GLN A 185 13.25 -4.02 -4.49
C GLN A 185 13.09 -4.53 -3.05
N GLN A 186 14.18 -4.96 -2.44
CA GLN A 186 14.18 -5.38 -1.02
C GLN A 186 14.11 -4.16 -0.12
N VAL A 187 13.27 -4.22 0.90
CA VAL A 187 13.05 -3.15 1.88
C VAL A 187 13.02 -3.72 3.29
N ALA A 188 13.60 -3.02 4.26
CA ALA A 188 13.71 -3.50 5.63
C ALA A 188 12.41 -3.31 6.44
N ASN A 189 11.60 -2.30 6.08
CA ASN A 189 10.38 -1.93 6.80
C ASN A 189 9.49 -0.99 5.96
N LEU A 190 8.39 -0.53 6.56
CA LEU A 190 7.39 0.31 5.90
C LEU A 190 7.92 1.70 5.47
N ARG A 191 8.96 2.23 6.11
CA ARG A 191 9.59 3.50 5.68
C ARG A 191 10.25 3.33 4.32
N GLU A 192 11.13 2.34 4.20
CA GLU A 192 11.83 2.05 2.94
C GLU A 192 10.84 1.63 1.83
N ALA A 193 9.75 0.96 2.19
CA ALA A 193 8.65 0.70 1.25
C ALA A 193 7.99 1.99 0.74
N GLY A 194 7.75 2.97 1.62
CA GLY A 194 7.22 4.29 1.24
C GLY A 194 8.14 5.03 0.28
N GLU A 195 9.46 4.98 0.52
CA GLU A 195 10.49 5.53 -0.37
C GLU A 195 10.47 4.84 -1.74
N VAL A 196 10.45 3.50 -1.79
CA VAL A 196 10.38 2.75 -3.06
C VAL A 196 9.10 3.06 -3.84
N ILE A 197 7.95 3.22 -3.18
CA ILE A 197 6.71 3.59 -3.84
C ILE A 197 6.81 5.01 -4.40
N ALA A 198 7.27 5.97 -3.59
CA ALA A 198 7.37 7.37 -3.97
C ALA A 198 8.34 7.59 -5.15
N ASP A 199 9.45 6.85 -5.20
CA ASP A 199 10.47 6.93 -6.25
C ASP A 199 10.06 6.22 -7.56
N ASN A 200 8.95 5.47 -7.55
CA ASN A 200 8.50 4.70 -8.69
C ASN A 200 7.58 5.52 -9.61
N GLU A 201 7.66 5.33 -10.94
CA GLU A 201 6.80 6.01 -11.92
C GLU A 201 5.30 5.82 -11.70
N LEU A 202 4.90 4.77 -10.98
CA LEU A 202 3.52 4.51 -10.63
C LEU A 202 2.95 5.53 -9.64
N PHE A 203 3.77 6.17 -8.81
CA PHE A 203 3.32 7.17 -7.85
C PHE A 203 2.82 8.47 -8.49
N PRO A 204 3.59 9.15 -9.38
CA PRO A 204 3.08 10.31 -10.10
C PRO A 204 1.91 9.95 -11.01
N GLN A 205 1.94 8.80 -11.69
CA GLN A 205 0.82 8.31 -12.50
C GLN A 205 -0.44 8.11 -11.66
N CYS A 206 -0.32 7.49 -10.49
CA CYS A 206 -1.47 7.27 -9.62
C CYS A 206 -2.03 8.57 -9.07
N THR A 207 -1.17 9.52 -8.70
CA THR A 207 -1.58 10.86 -8.26
C THR A 207 -2.41 11.56 -9.34
N VAL A 208 -1.96 11.54 -10.60
CA VAL A 208 -2.71 12.06 -11.74
C VAL A 208 -4.04 11.32 -11.91
N LYS A 209 -4.03 9.98 -11.90
CA LYS A 209 -5.24 9.14 -12.06
C LYS A 209 -6.28 9.49 -11.00
N ASN A 210 -5.86 9.64 -9.74
CA ASN A 210 -6.74 10.00 -8.62
C ASN A 210 -7.33 11.41 -8.77
N LEU A 211 -6.56 12.39 -9.23
CA LEU A 211 -7.07 13.75 -9.47
C LEU A 211 -8.10 13.79 -10.61
N VAL A 212 -7.84 13.07 -11.70
CA VAL A 212 -8.81 12.94 -12.81
C VAL A 212 -10.06 12.23 -12.30
N ALA A 213 -9.92 11.10 -11.61
CA ALA A 213 -11.05 10.38 -11.03
C ALA A 213 -11.91 11.27 -10.13
N HIS A 214 -11.27 12.06 -9.27
CA HIS A 214 -11.95 13.00 -8.38
C HIS A 214 -12.72 14.08 -9.15
N ALA A 215 -12.15 14.66 -10.21
CA ALA A 215 -12.80 15.72 -10.98
C ALA A 215 -14.07 15.26 -11.72
N PHE A 216 -14.13 13.98 -12.07
CA PHE A 216 -15.26 13.39 -12.80
C PHE A 216 -16.18 12.54 -11.92
N ASP A 217 -16.00 12.56 -10.59
CA ASP A 217 -16.74 11.72 -9.62
C ASP A 217 -16.73 10.23 -10.01
N LEU A 218 -15.59 9.76 -10.54
CA LEU A 218 -15.42 8.37 -10.93
C LEU A 218 -15.26 7.53 -9.66
N LYS A 219 -16.17 6.57 -9.49
CA LYS A 219 -16.10 5.61 -8.39
C LYS A 219 -14.87 4.71 -8.51
N ALA A 220 -14.40 4.18 -7.38
CA ALA A 220 -13.40 3.12 -7.35
C ALA A 220 -13.83 1.97 -8.29
N GLY A 221 -13.00 1.65 -9.29
CA GLY A 221 -13.27 0.67 -10.35
C GLY A 221 -13.66 1.25 -11.71
N ALA A 222 -14.16 2.49 -11.77
CA ALA A 222 -14.33 3.24 -13.04
C ALA A 222 -13.04 4.00 -13.41
N THR A 223 -12.05 3.99 -12.54
CA THR A 223 -10.74 4.60 -12.77
C THR A 223 -9.97 3.93 -13.90
N ASP A 224 -10.30 2.69 -14.26
CA ASP A 224 -9.69 1.98 -15.39
C ASP A 224 -10.25 2.42 -16.74
N ASP A 225 -11.33 3.22 -16.74
CA ASP A 225 -11.84 3.90 -17.93
C ASP A 225 -11.01 5.15 -18.28
N ILE A 226 -10.11 5.58 -17.38
CA ILE A 226 -9.20 6.70 -17.65
C ILE A 226 -8.06 6.19 -18.54
N SER A 227 -7.89 6.84 -19.70
CA SER A 227 -6.83 6.51 -20.66
C SER A 227 -5.44 6.49 -20.00
N ALA A 228 -4.74 5.35 -20.10
CA ALA A 228 -3.36 5.20 -19.62
C ALA A 228 -2.42 6.21 -20.28
N GLU A 229 -2.53 6.42 -21.59
CA GLU A 229 -1.73 7.41 -22.34
C GLU A 229 -1.94 8.84 -21.80
N LEU A 230 -3.16 9.19 -21.40
CA LEU A 230 -3.43 10.48 -20.76
C LEU A 230 -2.69 10.58 -19.42
N VAL A 231 -2.81 9.56 -18.57
CA VAL A 231 -2.19 9.53 -17.22
C VAL A 231 -0.66 9.56 -17.31
N GLU A 232 -0.07 8.69 -18.11
CA GLU A 232 1.37 8.58 -18.31
C GLU A 232 1.95 9.88 -18.86
N GLY A 233 1.36 10.43 -19.94
CA GLY A 233 1.84 11.68 -20.54
C GLY A 233 1.65 12.91 -19.65
N LEU A 234 0.63 12.93 -18.79
CA LEU A 234 0.45 13.97 -17.77
C LEU A 234 1.51 13.87 -16.68
N ALA A 235 1.69 12.66 -16.13
CA ALA A 235 2.67 12.40 -15.08
C ALA A 235 4.08 12.76 -15.56
N GLU A 236 4.51 12.25 -16.72
CA GLU A 236 5.81 12.55 -17.32
C GLU A 236 6.02 14.05 -17.50
N ARG A 237 5.02 14.77 -18.04
CA ARG A 237 5.12 16.22 -18.24
C ARG A 237 5.28 16.96 -16.91
N ILE A 238 4.50 16.61 -15.90
CA ILE A 238 4.55 17.27 -14.58
C ILE A 238 5.91 17.01 -13.91
N THR A 239 6.42 15.78 -13.98
CA THR A 239 7.68 15.39 -13.32
C THR A 239 8.94 15.74 -14.11
N THR A 240 8.83 16.07 -15.40
CA THR A 240 9.99 16.52 -16.21
C THR A 240 10.51 17.88 -15.73
N ASP A 241 9.61 18.79 -15.39
CA ASP A 241 9.97 20.14 -14.95
C ASP A 241 10.41 20.17 -13.48
N GLU A 242 9.80 19.32 -12.65
CA GLU A 242 10.07 19.19 -11.21
C GLU A 242 10.00 17.70 -10.83
N PRO A 243 11.15 17.01 -10.64
CA PRO A 243 11.18 15.55 -10.44
C PRO A 243 10.36 15.02 -9.26
N ASP A 244 10.16 15.84 -8.22
CA ASP A 244 9.33 15.53 -7.06
C ASP A 244 8.39 16.71 -6.78
N PRO A 245 7.30 16.85 -7.55
CA PRO A 245 6.44 18.02 -7.49
C PRO A 245 5.56 18.01 -6.25
N GLY A 246 5.23 19.20 -5.75
CA GLY A 246 4.16 19.36 -4.77
C GLY A 246 2.78 19.03 -5.35
N ILE A 247 1.80 18.81 -4.46
CA ILE A 247 0.42 18.48 -4.88
C ILE A 247 -0.22 19.59 -5.73
N ALA A 248 0.16 20.86 -5.51
CA ALA A 248 -0.35 21.99 -6.29
C ALA A 248 0.06 21.90 -7.78
N GLN A 249 1.28 21.46 -8.06
CA GLN A 249 1.78 21.25 -9.42
C GLN A 249 1.02 20.13 -10.12
N TYR A 250 0.71 19.02 -9.42
CA TYR A 250 -0.16 17.98 -9.98
C TYR A 250 -1.55 18.51 -10.30
N VAL A 251 -2.18 19.23 -9.37
CA VAL A 251 -3.53 19.82 -9.56
C VAL A 251 -3.55 20.76 -10.76
N LEU A 252 -2.57 21.67 -10.86
CA LEU A 252 -2.46 22.58 -12.00
C LEU A 252 -2.19 21.81 -13.30
N GLY A 253 -1.23 20.88 -13.30
CA GLY A 253 -0.85 20.11 -14.48
C GLY A 253 -1.99 19.26 -15.05
N VAL A 254 -2.84 18.70 -14.18
CA VAL A 254 -4.02 17.92 -14.58
C VAL A 254 -5.16 18.84 -15.05
N PHE A 255 -5.55 19.84 -14.26
CA PHE A 255 -6.76 20.62 -14.56
C PHE A 255 -6.56 21.76 -15.57
N THR A 256 -5.32 22.02 -15.98
CA THR A 256 -5.02 22.88 -17.12
C THR A 256 -4.79 22.11 -18.43
N ASP A 257 -4.79 20.77 -18.40
CA ASP A 257 -4.62 19.97 -19.62
C ASP A 257 -5.85 20.07 -20.51
N GLU A 258 -5.63 20.39 -21.79
CA GLU A 258 -6.71 20.59 -22.75
C GLU A 258 -7.61 19.36 -22.90
N ARG A 259 -7.05 18.14 -22.81
CA ARG A 259 -7.85 16.91 -22.95
C ARG A 259 -8.80 16.74 -21.76
N VAL A 260 -8.32 17.03 -20.54
CA VAL A 260 -9.12 16.98 -19.31
C VAL A 260 -10.21 18.06 -19.34
N ILE A 261 -9.85 19.30 -19.71
CA ILE A 261 -10.82 20.42 -19.84
C ILE A 261 -11.89 20.08 -20.87
N ARG A 262 -11.50 19.60 -22.06
CA ARG A 262 -12.44 19.22 -23.13
C ARG A 262 -13.40 18.12 -22.66
N ALA A 263 -12.92 17.11 -21.94
CA ALA A 263 -13.77 16.07 -21.38
C ALA A 263 -14.76 16.61 -20.33
N ALA A 264 -14.38 17.62 -19.55
CA ALA A 264 -15.25 18.23 -18.54
C ALA A 264 -16.35 19.15 -19.11
N VAL A 265 -16.11 19.76 -20.28
CA VAL A 265 -17.04 20.73 -20.91
C VAL A 265 -17.78 20.18 -22.13
N ALA A 266 -17.41 18.99 -22.60
CA ALA A 266 -18.11 18.33 -23.70
C ALA A 266 -19.51 17.88 -23.22
N PRO A 267 -20.59 18.28 -23.92
CA PRO A 267 -21.96 17.94 -23.58
C PRO A 267 -22.31 16.46 -23.79
#